data_AF-A0A6N2R1F7-F1
#
_entry.id   AF-A0A6N2R1F7-F1
#
_cell.length_a   1.000
_cell.length_b   1.000
_cell.length_c   1.000
_cell.angle_alpha   90.00
_cell.angle_beta   90.00
_cell.angle_gamma   90.00
#
_symmetry.space_group_name_H-M   'P 1'
#
loop_
_entity.id
_entity.type
_entity.pdbx_description
1 polymer ?
#
loop_
_entity_poly.entity_id
_entity_poly.type
_entity_poly.pdbx_seq_one_letter_code
_entity_poly.pdbx_strand_id
1 'polypeptide(L)'
;MKIDIVSVFPEYFEVLNLSLLGKAQAKGLVTVQAHNLRDWTHDVHHSVDDTPVGGGAGMVMKPEVWSECLDDLLGLAPATIAADAVDCAAEHACGTCDGEASISTDDTTAEVPDGTAADSPRPVLIFPNPSAPLFTQQDATELSHADHLLFGCGRYEGYDARIPQYYRAQGVDVREYSIGDYVLNGGEVAVSVMLEAITRLMPGFMGNPASIVEESYTGGNALLEHRQYTKPAEWRGLKVPDVLLSGDHGKVDRFRRDEALSKTDELRPDLIEALDCTQLDKADRKTLMSLGWEVSGPHPRKRESLNLPTLTHPSPSVD
;
A
#
# COMPACT_ATOMS: atom_id res chain seq x y z
N MET A 1 2.99 16.92 8.01
CA MET A 1 3.54 15.65 7.49
C MET A 1 4.64 15.95 6.48
N LYS A 2 5.81 15.35 6.65
CA LYS A 2 6.92 15.33 5.68
C LYS A 2 6.84 14.02 4.88
N ILE A 3 7.08 14.10 3.59
CA ILE A 3 7.07 12.95 2.69
C ILE A 3 8.32 13.02 1.83
N ASP A 4 9.21 12.04 1.98
CA ASP A 4 10.36 11.85 1.11
C ASP A 4 10.10 10.65 0.19
N ILE A 5 10.46 10.77 -1.08
CA ILE A 5 10.28 9.72 -2.08
C ILE A 5 11.62 9.51 -2.79
N VAL A 6 12.14 8.30 -2.75
CA VAL A 6 13.37 7.93 -3.45
C VAL A 6 12.99 7.18 -4.73
N SER A 7 13.44 7.69 -5.87
CA SER A 7 13.21 7.08 -7.19
C SER A 7 14.36 7.44 -8.14
N VAL A 8 14.55 6.66 -9.20
CA VAL A 8 15.44 7.04 -10.32
C VAL A 8 14.74 7.93 -11.36
N PHE A 9 13.45 8.23 -11.18
CA PHE A 9 12.62 9.12 -11.99
C PHE A 9 11.85 10.09 -11.09
N PRO A 10 12.51 11.00 -10.36
CA PRO A 10 11.84 11.92 -9.44
C PRO A 10 10.81 12.82 -10.15
N GLU A 11 11.00 13.11 -11.45
CA GLU A 11 10.09 13.92 -12.26
C GLU A 11 8.70 13.27 -12.39
N TYR A 12 8.57 11.96 -12.16
CA TYR A 12 7.29 11.26 -12.11
C TYR A 12 6.31 11.91 -11.12
N PHE A 13 6.84 12.50 -10.04
CA PHE A 13 6.08 13.08 -8.95
C PHE A 13 5.76 14.57 -9.15
N GLU A 14 6.13 15.18 -10.28
CA GLU A 14 5.72 16.56 -10.58
C GLU A 14 4.20 16.73 -10.57
N VAL A 15 3.46 15.67 -10.90
CA VAL A 15 1.99 15.64 -10.88
C VAL A 15 1.40 15.91 -9.49
N LEU A 16 2.17 15.67 -8.42
CA LEU A 16 1.75 15.90 -7.04
C LEU A 16 1.59 17.40 -6.71
N ASN A 17 2.12 18.28 -7.57
CA ASN A 17 1.93 19.73 -7.47
C ASN A 17 0.57 20.21 -8.01
N LEU A 18 -0.27 19.30 -8.52
CA LEU A 18 -1.59 19.61 -9.06
C LEU A 18 -2.70 19.46 -8.01
N SER A 19 -3.89 19.99 -8.34
CA SER A 19 -5.14 19.74 -7.62
C SER A 19 -5.08 20.02 -6.10
N LEU A 20 -5.67 19.16 -5.27
CA LEU A 20 -5.75 19.30 -3.82
C LEU A 20 -4.39 19.14 -3.14
N LEU A 21 -3.56 18.21 -3.61
CA LEU A 21 -2.23 17.97 -3.03
C LEU A 21 -1.31 19.18 -3.23
N GLY A 22 -1.28 19.77 -4.43
CA GLY A 22 -0.56 21.01 -4.69
C GLY A 22 -1.03 22.18 -3.81
N LYS A 23 -2.35 22.30 -3.58
CA LYS A 23 -2.90 23.30 -2.64
C LYS A 23 -2.50 23.02 -1.19
N ALA A 24 -2.44 21.77 -0.78
CA ALA A 24 -2.02 21.37 0.56
C ALA A 24 -0.54 21.70 0.78
N GLN A 25 0.31 21.45 -0.22
CA GLN A 25 1.72 21.84 -0.20
C GLN A 25 1.90 23.36 -0.12
N ALA A 26 1.19 24.13 -0.96
CA ALA A 26 1.26 25.60 -0.94
C ALA A 26 0.79 26.22 0.39
N LYS A 27 -0.06 25.51 1.14
CA LYS A 27 -0.50 25.89 2.49
C LYS A 27 0.42 25.38 3.61
N GLY A 28 1.46 24.62 3.29
CA GLY A 28 2.37 24.01 4.26
C GLY A 28 1.73 22.88 5.08
N LEU A 29 0.63 22.27 4.63
CA LEU A 29 0.00 21.14 5.32
C LEU A 29 0.83 19.85 5.19
N VAL A 30 1.43 19.67 4.01
CA VAL A 30 2.30 18.55 3.67
C VAL A 30 3.47 19.07 2.86
N THR A 31 4.65 18.46 3.02
CA THR A 31 5.81 18.71 2.18
C THR A 31 6.19 17.41 1.50
N VAL A 32 6.22 17.39 0.17
CA VAL A 32 6.63 16.23 -0.61
C VAL A 32 7.93 16.56 -1.33
N GLN A 33 8.94 15.71 -1.16
CA GLN A 33 10.23 15.82 -1.82
C GLN A 33 10.58 14.51 -2.50
N ALA A 34 10.81 14.55 -3.81
CA ALA A 34 11.33 13.43 -4.57
C ALA A 34 12.85 13.59 -4.74
N HIS A 35 13.60 12.55 -4.42
CA HIS A 35 15.05 12.47 -4.47
C HIS A 35 15.47 11.50 -5.57
N ASN A 36 16.47 11.87 -6.37
CA ASN A 36 17.03 10.96 -7.36
C ASN A 36 18.00 10.01 -6.66
N LEU A 37 17.71 8.70 -6.65
CA LEU A 37 18.62 7.71 -6.05
C LEU A 37 20.03 7.77 -6.66
N ARG A 38 20.15 8.20 -7.92
CA ARG A 38 21.43 8.35 -8.62
C ARG A 38 22.36 9.38 -7.96
N ASP A 39 21.84 10.28 -7.12
CA ASP A 39 22.65 11.28 -6.44
C ASP A 39 23.57 10.66 -5.36
N TRP A 40 23.32 9.40 -4.95
CA TRP A 40 24.16 8.61 -4.03
C TRP A 40 25.04 7.57 -4.76
N THR A 41 25.29 7.76 -6.05
CA THR A 41 26.20 6.91 -6.82
C THR A 41 27.56 7.58 -6.98
N HIS A 42 28.62 6.78 -6.95
CA HIS A 42 30.01 7.27 -7.01
C HIS A 42 30.76 6.83 -8.27
N ASP A 43 30.13 6.01 -9.12
CA ASP A 43 30.68 5.58 -10.40
C ASP A 43 30.33 6.57 -11.53
N VAL A 44 31.12 6.54 -12.60
CA VAL A 44 30.96 7.45 -13.76
C VAL A 44 29.61 7.27 -14.46
N HIS A 45 28.99 6.09 -14.35
CA HIS A 45 27.74 5.77 -15.04
C HIS A 45 26.50 5.97 -14.18
N HIS A 46 26.65 6.41 -12.93
CA HIS A 46 25.57 6.57 -11.96
C HIS A 46 24.70 5.31 -11.84
N SER A 47 25.38 4.17 -11.65
CA SER A 47 24.80 2.84 -11.67
C SER A 47 24.10 2.55 -10.34
N VAL A 48 22.79 2.28 -10.38
CA VAL A 48 21.97 1.98 -9.19
C VAL A 48 21.62 0.50 -9.05
N ASP A 49 22.05 -0.33 -10.01
CA ASP A 49 21.65 -1.71 -10.17
C ASP A 49 22.82 -2.58 -10.64
N ASP A 50 22.73 -3.88 -10.34
CA ASP A 50 23.66 -4.92 -10.77
C ASP A 50 22.94 -6.23 -11.13
N THR A 51 23.68 -7.16 -11.70
CA THR A 51 23.18 -8.50 -12.01
C THR A 51 22.78 -9.28 -10.75
N PRO A 52 21.67 -10.06 -10.79
CA PRO A 52 21.24 -10.85 -9.64
C PRO A 52 22.22 -11.97 -9.30
N VAL A 53 22.54 -12.12 -8.01
CA VAL A 53 23.31 -13.27 -7.50
C VAL A 53 22.54 -14.56 -7.75
N GLY A 54 23.24 -15.59 -8.26
CA GLY A 54 22.63 -16.86 -8.69
C GLY A 54 22.25 -16.89 -10.18
N GLY A 55 22.44 -15.78 -10.89
CA GLY A 55 22.10 -15.65 -12.30
C GLY A 55 20.60 -15.40 -12.53
N GLY A 56 20.22 -15.18 -13.78
CA GLY A 56 18.87 -14.78 -14.17
C GLY A 56 18.90 -13.63 -15.17
N ALA A 57 17.74 -13.32 -15.74
CA ALA A 57 17.57 -12.10 -16.51
C ALA A 57 17.24 -10.92 -15.57
N GLY A 58 17.46 -9.70 -16.05
CA GLY A 58 17.13 -8.49 -15.30
C GLY A 58 18.26 -7.99 -14.40
N MET A 59 17.95 -6.98 -13.61
CA MET A 59 18.88 -6.26 -12.73
C MET A 59 18.23 -6.07 -11.36
N VAL A 60 19.03 -6.00 -10.30
CA VAL A 60 18.58 -5.76 -8.91
C VAL A 60 19.24 -4.49 -8.41
N MET A 61 18.48 -3.62 -7.76
CA MET A 61 19.02 -2.36 -7.26
C MET A 61 20.00 -2.59 -6.09
N LYS A 62 21.14 -1.90 -6.16
CA LYS A 62 22.31 -2.07 -5.29
C LYS A 62 22.02 -1.69 -3.84
N PRO A 63 22.32 -2.55 -2.85
CA PRO A 63 22.12 -2.21 -1.45
C PRO A 63 22.99 -1.05 -0.98
N GLU A 64 24.19 -0.87 -1.54
CA GLU A 64 25.11 0.19 -1.13
C GLU A 64 24.52 1.57 -1.40
N VAL A 65 24.03 1.79 -2.63
CA VAL A 65 23.41 3.06 -3.05
C VAL A 65 22.14 3.34 -2.25
N TRP A 66 21.31 2.31 -2.05
CA TRP A 66 20.12 2.42 -1.21
C TRP A 66 20.47 2.73 0.26
N SER A 67 21.52 2.10 0.81
CA SER A 67 21.92 2.33 2.19
C SER A 67 22.41 3.75 2.42
N GLU A 68 23.28 4.28 1.56
CA GLU A 68 23.77 5.66 1.69
C GLU A 68 22.62 6.67 1.61
N CYS A 69 21.68 6.46 0.68
CA CYS A 69 20.51 7.32 0.53
C CYS A 69 19.59 7.27 1.74
N LEU A 70 19.24 6.07 2.20
CA LEU A 70 18.31 5.89 3.31
C LEU A 70 18.93 6.30 4.65
N ASP A 71 20.22 6.04 4.88
CA ASP A 71 20.93 6.49 6.09
C ASP A 71 20.92 8.02 6.19
N ASP A 72 21.19 8.73 5.09
CA ASP A 72 21.13 10.19 5.04
C ASP A 72 19.72 10.72 5.33
N LEU A 73 18.69 10.20 4.63
CA LEU A 73 17.31 10.64 4.80
C LEU A 73 16.70 10.28 6.16
N LEU A 74 17.17 9.20 6.79
CA LEU A 74 16.76 8.76 8.13
C LEU A 74 17.62 9.38 9.24
N GLY A 75 18.72 10.06 8.91
CA GLY A 75 19.65 10.63 9.89
C GLY A 75 20.43 9.58 10.68
N LEU A 76 20.69 8.42 10.08
CA LEU A 76 21.45 7.32 10.68
C LEU A 76 22.94 7.50 10.40
N ALA A 77 23.78 6.93 11.27
CA ALA A 77 25.21 6.88 11.01
C ALA A 77 25.45 5.98 9.78
N PRO A 78 26.34 6.37 8.84
CA PRO A 78 26.59 5.58 7.64
C PRO A 78 26.95 4.14 7.98
N ALA A 79 26.25 3.18 7.38
CA ALA A 79 26.58 1.77 7.54
C ALA A 79 28.01 1.49 7.06
N THR A 80 28.78 0.72 7.84
CA THR A 80 30.11 0.26 7.41
C THR A 80 29.94 -0.81 6.33
N ILE A 81 30.09 -0.44 5.06
CA ILE A 81 30.06 -1.38 3.94
C ILE A 81 31.44 -2.02 3.82
N ALA A 82 31.54 -3.31 4.12
CA ALA A 82 32.75 -4.08 3.82
C ALA A 82 32.86 -4.26 2.30
N ALA A 83 33.79 -3.53 1.67
CA ALA A 83 34.05 -3.67 0.25
C ALA A 83 34.80 -4.99 0.01
N ASP A 84 34.06 -6.06 -0.33
CA ASP A 84 34.67 -7.28 -0.88
C ASP A 84 34.29 -7.44 -2.36
N ALA A 85 35.34 -7.51 -3.17
CA ALA A 85 35.31 -7.73 -4.60
C ALA A 85 34.67 -9.10 -4.92
N VAL A 86 33.41 -9.10 -5.35
CA VAL A 86 32.85 -10.21 -6.12
C VAL A 86 32.97 -9.83 -7.59
N ASP A 87 34.20 -9.82 -8.09
CA ASP A 87 34.43 -9.81 -9.52
C ASP A 87 34.06 -11.20 -10.04
N CYS A 88 32.94 -11.30 -10.77
CA CYS A 88 32.49 -12.53 -11.40
C CYS A 88 33.44 -12.92 -12.55
N ALA A 89 34.63 -13.42 -12.21
CA ALA A 89 35.56 -14.00 -13.16
C ALA A 89 35.10 -15.42 -13.53
N ALA A 90 34.23 -15.52 -14.53
CA ALA A 90 34.09 -16.74 -15.31
C ALA A 90 35.18 -16.75 -16.40
N GLU A 91 36.35 -17.34 -16.12
CA GLU A 91 37.24 -17.93 -17.14
C GLU A 91 38.38 -18.79 -16.52
N HIS A 92 38.29 -20.10 -16.76
CA HIS A 92 39.37 -21.12 -16.86
C HIS A 92 40.62 -21.10 -15.95
N ALA A 93 40.72 -22.16 -15.12
CA ALA A 93 41.76 -23.21 -15.13
C ALA A 93 42.50 -23.50 -13.80
N CYS A 94 42.33 -24.76 -13.35
CA CYS A 94 43.33 -25.70 -12.80
C CYS A 94 44.37 -25.22 -11.76
N GLY A 95 44.36 -25.87 -10.57
CA GLY A 95 45.60 -26.28 -9.91
C GLY A 95 45.68 -26.05 -8.40
N THR A 96 45.42 -27.13 -7.65
CA THR A 96 46.02 -27.54 -6.35
C THR A 96 46.00 -26.61 -5.13
N CYS A 97 45.52 -27.21 -4.05
CA CYS A 97 45.61 -26.85 -2.63
C CYS A 97 47.04 -26.71 -2.10
N ASP A 98 47.26 -25.80 -1.14
CA ASP A 98 47.90 -26.03 0.18
C ASP A 98 47.81 -24.77 1.08
N GLY A 99 47.83 -24.98 2.40
CA GLY A 99 47.45 -24.05 3.51
C GLY A 99 48.27 -22.74 3.65
N GLU A 100 48.07 -21.90 4.68
CA GLU A 100 47.63 -22.11 6.06
C GLU A 100 46.92 -20.85 6.61
N ALA A 101 46.06 -21.07 7.61
CA ALA A 101 45.41 -20.03 8.40
C ALA A 101 46.38 -19.42 9.42
N SER A 102 46.36 -18.10 9.57
CA SER A 102 46.87 -17.43 10.77
C SER A 102 45.84 -16.43 11.29
N ILE A 103 45.45 -16.67 12.54
CA ILE A 103 44.54 -15.87 13.36
C ILE A 103 45.39 -14.76 14.00
N SER A 104 44.96 -13.51 13.86
CA SER A 104 45.41 -12.41 14.71
C SER A 104 44.21 -11.76 15.35
N THR A 105 44.10 -11.98 16.66
CA THR A 105 43.20 -11.32 17.59
C THR A 105 43.80 -9.97 17.95
N ASP A 106 43.08 -8.88 17.69
CA ASP A 106 43.31 -7.64 18.43
C ASP A 106 41.98 -7.08 18.92
N ASP A 107 41.93 -6.97 20.23
CA ASP A 107 40.83 -6.57 21.09
C ASP A 107 40.97 -5.07 21.32
N THR A 108 40.01 -4.27 20.86
CA THR A 108 39.91 -2.87 21.26
C THR A 108 38.45 -2.48 21.42
N THR A 109 38.03 -2.49 22.68
CA THR A 109 36.75 -2.01 23.17
C THR A 109 36.68 -0.49 23.03
N ALA A 110 35.94 -0.01 22.03
CA ALA A 110 35.57 1.40 21.90
C ALA A 110 34.24 1.64 22.63
N GLU A 111 34.29 2.48 23.66
CA GLU A 111 33.14 2.97 24.42
C GLU A 111 32.18 3.75 23.49
N VAL A 112 30.91 3.35 23.49
CA VAL A 112 29.83 4.06 22.81
C VAL A 112 29.33 5.18 23.74
N PRO A 113 29.37 6.46 23.33
CA PRO A 113 28.78 7.53 24.11
C PRO A 113 27.25 7.44 24.05
N ASP A 114 26.65 7.33 25.23
CA ASP A 114 25.21 7.41 25.50
C ASP A 114 24.69 8.82 25.15
N GLY A 115 24.35 9.00 23.89
CA GLY A 115 23.67 10.18 23.37
C GLY A 115 22.18 9.91 23.33
N THR A 116 21.45 10.47 24.29
CA THR A 116 19.98 10.54 24.30
C THR A 116 19.49 11.29 23.05
N ALA A 117 19.25 10.55 21.97
CA ALA A 117 18.61 11.07 20.76
C ALA A 117 17.21 11.56 21.12
N ALA A 118 16.95 12.82 20.82
CA ALA A 118 15.69 13.48 21.04
C ALA A 118 14.53 12.67 20.44
N ASP A 119 13.39 12.71 21.12
CA ASP A 119 12.13 12.04 20.81
C ASP A 119 11.44 12.67 19.59
N SER A 120 12.16 12.71 18.45
CA SER A 120 11.57 13.04 17.16
C SER A 120 10.90 11.78 16.62
N PRO A 121 9.62 11.85 16.22
CA PRO A 121 8.89 10.70 15.69
C PRO A 121 9.66 10.10 14.51
N ARG A 122 9.96 8.80 14.61
CA ARG A 122 10.76 8.10 13.59
C ARG A 122 9.96 7.98 12.29
N PRO A 123 10.62 8.11 11.12
CA PRO A 123 9.94 7.98 9.84
C PRO A 123 9.40 6.56 9.62
N VAL A 124 8.28 6.43 8.93
CA VAL A 124 7.81 5.13 8.40
C VAL A 124 8.41 4.94 7.01
N LEU A 125 9.25 3.92 6.85
CA LEU A 125 9.88 3.55 5.57
C LEU A 125 8.99 2.56 4.83
N ILE A 126 8.55 2.91 3.62
CA ILE A 126 7.58 2.14 2.85
C ILE A 126 8.16 1.75 1.49
N PHE A 127 8.13 0.46 1.17
CA PHE A 127 8.48 -0.05 -0.15
C PHE A 127 7.26 -0.66 -0.85
N PRO A 128 6.91 -0.24 -2.08
CA PRO A 128 6.00 -0.99 -2.93
C PRO A 128 6.62 -2.35 -3.30
N ASN A 129 5.87 -3.43 -3.05
CA ASN A 129 6.29 -4.78 -3.37
C ASN A 129 5.03 -5.62 -3.70
N PRO A 130 4.86 -6.15 -4.93
CA PRO A 130 3.67 -6.91 -5.31
C PRO A 130 3.52 -8.22 -4.52
N SER A 131 4.58 -8.71 -3.87
CA SER A 131 4.54 -9.91 -3.02
C SER A 131 4.18 -9.60 -1.55
N ALA A 132 4.01 -8.33 -1.20
CA ALA A 132 3.66 -7.91 0.15
C ALA A 132 2.12 -7.86 0.36
N PRO A 133 1.65 -7.74 1.62
CA PRO A 133 0.22 -7.56 1.89
C PRO A 133 -0.38 -6.38 1.11
N LEU A 134 -1.66 -6.51 0.75
CA LEU A 134 -2.39 -5.44 0.07
C LEU A 134 -2.51 -4.21 0.94
N PHE A 135 -2.24 -3.04 0.36
CA PHE A 135 -2.52 -1.74 0.96
C PHE A 135 -4.03 -1.52 1.07
N THR A 136 -4.49 -1.21 2.28
CA THR A 136 -5.93 -1.02 2.56
C THR A 136 -6.27 0.40 2.99
N GLN A 137 -7.56 0.72 3.02
CA GLN A 137 -8.05 1.99 3.56
C GLN A 137 -7.70 2.17 5.05
N GLN A 138 -7.56 1.07 5.79
CA GLN A 138 -7.10 1.10 7.18
C GLN A 138 -5.64 1.54 7.27
N ASP A 139 -4.76 0.98 6.44
CA ASP A 139 -3.36 1.41 6.34
C ASP A 139 -3.26 2.89 5.97
N ALA A 140 -4.05 3.34 4.99
CA ALA A 140 -4.09 4.76 4.60
C ALA A 140 -4.49 5.67 5.77
N THR A 141 -5.49 5.26 6.55
CA THR A 141 -5.97 6.00 7.73
C THR A 141 -4.89 6.06 8.79
N GLU A 142 -4.25 4.93 9.11
CA GLU A 142 -3.16 4.87 10.08
C GLU A 142 -1.99 5.78 9.67
N LEU A 143 -1.50 5.62 8.44
CA LEU A 143 -0.37 6.39 7.91
C LEU A 143 -0.68 7.88 7.76
N SER A 144 -1.96 8.28 7.69
CA SER A 144 -2.35 9.70 7.64
C SER A 144 -2.00 10.48 8.92
N HIS A 145 -1.75 9.76 10.01
CA HIS A 145 -1.32 10.30 11.29
C HIS A 145 0.21 10.34 11.47
N ALA A 146 0.98 9.81 10.52
CA ALA A 146 2.44 9.85 10.59
C ALA A 146 2.96 11.26 10.37
N ASP A 147 4.01 11.63 11.12
CA ASP A 147 4.69 12.91 10.92
C ASP A 147 5.62 12.90 9.71
N HIS A 148 6.23 11.74 9.42
CA HIS A 148 7.19 11.55 8.34
C HIS A 148 7.02 10.18 7.66
N LEU A 149 6.79 10.19 6.35
CA LEU A 149 6.79 9.02 5.48
C LEU A 149 7.99 9.07 4.53
N LEU A 150 8.69 7.96 4.36
CA LEU A 150 9.78 7.79 3.39
C LEU A 150 9.45 6.63 2.47
N PHE A 151 9.34 6.88 1.16
CA PHE A 151 9.01 5.85 0.17
C PHE A 151 10.23 5.47 -0.66
N GLY A 152 10.49 4.16 -0.81
CA GLY A 152 11.52 3.63 -1.72
C GLY A 152 10.91 3.01 -2.98
N CYS A 153 11.05 3.65 -4.13
CA CYS A 153 10.55 3.13 -5.40
C CYS A 153 11.52 2.13 -6.03
N GLY A 154 11.18 0.84 -5.96
CA GLY A 154 11.90 -0.21 -6.68
C GLY A 154 11.70 -0.11 -8.21
N ARG A 155 12.72 -0.56 -8.95
CA ARG A 155 12.74 -0.75 -10.42
C ARG A 155 13.40 -2.09 -10.76
N TYR A 156 13.37 -2.45 -12.03
CA TYR A 156 13.93 -3.70 -12.54
C TYR A 156 13.28 -4.91 -11.85
N GLU A 157 14.07 -5.87 -11.35
CA GLU A 157 13.56 -7.00 -10.54
C GLU A 157 13.27 -6.60 -9.08
N GLY A 158 13.55 -5.35 -8.71
CA GLY A 158 13.33 -4.79 -7.38
C GLY A 158 14.63 -4.35 -6.72
N TYR A 159 14.59 -4.23 -5.40
CA TYR A 159 15.71 -3.88 -4.56
C TYR A 159 16.25 -5.12 -3.83
N ASP A 160 17.51 -5.07 -3.41
CA ASP A 160 18.11 -6.15 -2.63
C ASP A 160 17.28 -6.47 -1.37
N ALA A 161 16.90 -7.72 -1.20
CA ALA A 161 16.02 -8.18 -0.13
C ALA A 161 16.59 -7.94 1.29
N ARG A 162 17.90 -7.68 1.41
CA ARG A 162 18.54 -7.34 2.68
C ARG A 162 18.21 -5.93 3.15
N ILE A 163 17.83 -5.01 2.25
CA ILE A 163 17.58 -3.60 2.59
C ILE A 163 16.45 -3.47 3.64
N PRO A 164 15.21 -3.97 3.42
CA PRO A 164 14.18 -3.88 4.45
C PRO A 164 14.55 -4.63 5.73
N GLN A 165 15.25 -5.77 5.61
CA GLN A 165 15.65 -6.57 6.77
C GLN A 165 16.62 -5.80 7.69
N TYR A 166 17.59 -5.09 7.09
CA TYR A 166 18.55 -4.28 7.80
C TYR A 166 17.87 -3.15 8.58
N TYR A 167 17.04 -2.34 7.92
CA TYR A 167 16.39 -1.20 8.57
C TYR A 167 15.39 -1.61 9.66
N ARG A 168 14.71 -2.76 9.50
CA ARG A 168 13.91 -3.36 10.59
C ARG A 168 14.79 -3.70 11.80
N ALA A 169 15.96 -4.27 11.57
CA ALA A 169 16.91 -4.59 12.65
C ALA A 169 17.47 -3.33 13.35
N GLN A 170 17.55 -2.19 12.66
CA GLN A 170 17.88 -0.89 13.25
C GLN A 170 16.70 -0.23 14.00
N GLY A 171 15.53 -0.87 14.04
CA GLY A 171 14.34 -0.36 14.71
C GLY A 171 13.63 0.76 13.95
N VAL A 172 13.77 0.80 12.62
CA VAL A 172 12.95 1.61 11.72
C VAL A 172 11.62 0.88 11.47
N ASP A 173 10.50 1.61 11.45
CA ASP A 173 9.21 1.05 11.02
C ASP A 173 9.24 0.87 9.49
N VAL A 174 9.58 -0.35 9.05
CA VAL A 174 9.66 -0.69 7.62
C VAL A 174 8.47 -1.52 7.19
N ARG A 175 7.69 -0.97 6.27
CA ARG A 175 6.49 -1.59 5.71
C ARG A 175 6.68 -1.87 4.22
N GLU A 176 6.08 -2.97 3.78
CA GLU A 176 6.02 -3.33 2.38
C GLU A 176 4.54 -3.50 2.01
N TYR A 177 4.14 -2.95 0.87
CA TYR A 177 2.75 -2.99 0.43
C TYR A 177 2.63 -3.31 -1.05
N SER A 178 1.65 -4.16 -1.38
CA SER A 178 1.15 -4.33 -2.73
C SER A 178 -0.08 -3.44 -2.96
N ILE A 179 -0.24 -2.86 -4.15
CA ILE A 179 -1.48 -2.14 -4.53
C ILE A 179 -2.44 -3.02 -5.35
N GLY A 180 -2.14 -4.31 -5.49
CA GLY A 180 -2.99 -5.29 -6.14
C GLY A 180 -2.22 -6.44 -6.78
N ASP A 181 -2.97 -7.47 -7.20
CA ASP A 181 -2.42 -8.70 -7.78
C ASP A 181 -2.07 -8.54 -9.26
N TYR A 182 -1.13 -7.62 -9.54
CA TYR A 182 -0.60 -7.33 -10.87
C TYR A 182 0.80 -6.74 -10.76
N VAL A 183 1.55 -6.73 -11.88
CA VAL A 183 2.94 -6.26 -11.93
C VAL A 183 3.03 -4.95 -12.70
N LEU A 184 3.81 -4.01 -12.17
CA LEU A 184 4.10 -2.71 -12.78
C LEU A 184 5.60 -2.60 -13.08
N ASN A 185 5.99 -1.64 -13.93
CA ASN A 185 7.39 -1.40 -14.28
C ASN A 185 8.22 -0.74 -13.17
N GLY A 186 7.58 -0.33 -12.06
CA GLY A 186 8.24 0.40 -10.98
C GLY A 186 7.28 0.81 -9.88
N GLY A 187 7.85 1.18 -8.73
CA GLY A 187 7.11 1.56 -7.53
C GLY A 187 6.43 2.94 -7.59
N GLU A 188 6.75 3.81 -8.55
CA GLU A 188 6.34 5.22 -8.55
C GLU A 188 4.82 5.39 -8.64
N VAL A 189 4.15 4.57 -9.44
CA VAL A 189 2.68 4.55 -9.52
C VAL A 189 2.09 4.10 -8.19
N ALA A 190 2.65 3.06 -7.57
CA ALA A 190 2.17 2.55 -6.29
C ALA A 190 2.34 3.57 -5.16
N VAL A 191 3.47 4.27 -5.13
CA VAL A 191 3.69 5.40 -4.20
C VAL A 191 2.69 6.51 -4.46
N SER A 192 2.42 6.87 -5.72
CA SER A 192 1.42 7.90 -6.06
C SER A 192 0.02 7.53 -5.55
N VAL A 193 -0.39 6.27 -5.72
CA VAL A 193 -1.67 5.73 -5.22
C VAL A 193 -1.74 5.80 -3.69
N MET A 194 -0.70 5.30 -3.00
CA MET A 194 -0.65 5.33 -1.54
C MET A 194 -0.67 6.77 -1.02
N LEU A 195 0.10 7.68 -1.61
CA LEU A 195 0.13 9.09 -1.23
C LEU A 195 -1.22 9.77 -1.38
N GLU A 196 -1.95 9.54 -2.47
CA GLU A 196 -3.27 10.11 -2.66
C GLU A 196 -4.24 9.60 -1.57
N ALA A 197 -4.22 8.30 -1.29
CA ALA A 197 -5.08 7.68 -0.27
C ALA A 197 -4.75 8.15 1.15
N ILE A 198 -3.48 8.35 1.48
CA ILE A 198 -3.02 8.78 2.81
C ILE A 198 -3.29 10.28 3.02
N THR A 199 -2.80 11.12 2.11
CA THR A 199 -2.79 12.58 2.30
C THR A 199 -4.20 13.16 2.34
N ARG A 200 -5.15 12.58 1.60
CA ARG A 200 -6.56 13.01 1.63
C ARG A 200 -7.24 12.85 3.00
N LEU A 201 -6.72 11.98 3.86
CA LEU A 201 -7.25 11.73 5.20
C LEU A 201 -6.64 12.68 6.25
N MET A 202 -5.61 13.45 5.89
CA MET A 202 -4.99 14.40 6.80
C MET A 202 -5.97 15.51 7.23
N PRO A 203 -5.96 15.92 8.53
CA PRO A 203 -6.74 17.04 9.00
C PRO A 203 -6.47 18.32 8.18
N GLY A 204 -7.54 18.93 7.66
CA GLY A 204 -7.45 20.16 6.87
C GLY A 204 -7.11 19.98 5.39
N PHE A 205 -6.90 18.74 4.92
CA PHE A 205 -6.69 18.46 3.49
C PHE A 205 -8.00 18.58 2.70
N MET A 206 -9.02 17.82 3.11
CA MET A 206 -10.35 17.85 2.50
C MET A 206 -11.16 19.04 3.00
N GLY A 207 -11.89 19.69 2.09
CA GLY A 207 -12.71 20.86 2.42
C GLY A 207 -13.90 20.55 3.32
N ASN A 208 -14.54 19.38 3.15
CA ASN A 208 -15.61 18.90 4.00
C ASN A 208 -15.22 17.54 4.62
N PRO A 209 -14.90 17.47 5.91
CA PRO A 209 -14.55 16.21 6.58
C PRO A 209 -15.67 15.16 6.54
N ALA A 210 -16.93 15.58 6.47
CA ALA A 210 -18.06 14.65 6.39
C ALA A 210 -18.04 13.80 5.11
N SER A 211 -17.39 14.28 4.04
CA SER A 211 -17.24 13.50 2.80
C SER A 211 -16.39 12.25 2.99
N ILE A 212 -15.41 12.26 3.91
CA ILE A 212 -14.56 11.09 4.18
C ILE A 212 -15.37 9.99 4.88
N VAL A 213 -16.31 10.36 5.75
CA VAL A 213 -17.03 9.42 6.61
C VAL A 213 -17.97 8.50 5.83
N GLU A 214 -18.53 8.96 4.71
CA GLU A 214 -19.52 8.21 3.91
C GLU A 214 -18.92 7.44 2.73
N GLU A 215 -17.60 7.51 2.53
CA GLU A 215 -16.91 6.88 1.40
C GLU A 215 -16.78 5.36 1.56
N SER A 216 -16.59 4.70 0.42
CA SER A 216 -16.35 3.25 0.38
C SER A 216 -15.17 2.88 1.29
N TYR A 217 -15.27 1.71 1.93
CA TYR A 217 -14.21 1.15 2.80
C TYR A 217 -13.94 1.89 4.11
N THR A 218 -14.78 2.86 4.49
CA THR A 218 -14.62 3.64 5.73
C THR A 218 -15.28 2.96 6.94
N GLY A 219 -14.57 2.92 8.06
CA GLY A 219 -15.06 2.41 9.35
C GLY A 219 -15.02 0.88 9.51
N GLY A 220 -15.31 0.40 10.73
CA GLY A 220 -15.21 -1.04 11.06
C GLY A 220 -16.24 -1.95 10.39
N ASN A 221 -17.34 -1.40 9.88
CA ASN A 221 -18.36 -2.09 9.09
C ASN A 221 -18.47 -1.46 7.69
N ALA A 222 -17.33 -1.46 7.02
CA ALA A 222 -17.14 -0.88 5.70
C ALA A 222 -18.10 -1.47 4.65
N LEU A 223 -18.69 -0.59 3.85
CA LEU A 223 -19.48 -0.93 2.67
C LEU A 223 -18.93 -0.17 1.46
N LEU A 224 -19.42 -0.50 0.27
CA LEU A 224 -19.30 0.37 -0.89
C LEU A 224 -20.27 1.54 -0.76
N GLU A 225 -19.84 2.72 -1.22
CA GLU A 225 -20.68 3.91 -1.24
C GLU A 225 -21.90 3.72 -2.17
N HIS A 226 -23.02 4.31 -1.76
CA HIS A 226 -24.26 4.41 -2.54
C HIS A 226 -24.05 5.12 -3.89
N ARG A 227 -25.04 5.09 -4.78
CA ARG A 227 -24.90 5.75 -6.09
C ARG A 227 -25.09 7.25 -5.93
N GLN A 228 -24.22 8.00 -6.60
CA GLN A 228 -24.32 9.46 -6.64
C GLN A 228 -25.15 9.92 -7.85
N TYR A 229 -26.01 10.90 -7.60
CA TYR A 229 -26.86 11.51 -8.62
C TYR A 229 -26.70 13.04 -8.57
N THR A 230 -26.79 13.69 -9.72
CA THR A 230 -26.76 15.14 -9.83
C THR A 230 -27.77 15.62 -10.86
N LYS A 231 -27.91 16.94 -11.02
CA LYS A 231 -28.79 17.53 -12.02
C LYS A 231 -28.33 17.14 -13.44
N PRO A 232 -29.26 16.96 -14.40
CA PRO A 232 -30.71 17.13 -14.29
C PRO A 232 -31.42 15.93 -13.64
N ALA A 233 -32.66 16.13 -13.16
CA ALA A 233 -33.46 15.08 -12.50
C ALA A 233 -33.84 13.91 -13.42
N GLU A 234 -33.82 14.12 -14.73
CA GLU A 234 -33.98 13.07 -15.75
C GLU A 234 -32.96 13.29 -16.86
N TRP A 235 -32.25 12.22 -17.22
CA TRP A 235 -31.27 12.22 -18.32
C TRP A 235 -31.49 10.99 -19.19
N ARG A 236 -31.79 11.21 -20.49
CA ARG A 236 -32.05 10.14 -21.47
C ARG A 236 -33.11 9.13 -21.02
N GLY A 237 -34.17 9.59 -20.34
CA GLY A 237 -35.23 8.73 -19.81
C GLY A 237 -34.91 8.03 -18.49
N LEU A 238 -33.70 8.23 -17.94
CA LEU A 238 -33.31 7.72 -16.63
C LEU A 238 -33.54 8.79 -15.57
N LYS A 239 -34.43 8.50 -14.62
CA LYS A 239 -34.77 9.41 -13.53
C LYS A 239 -33.87 9.20 -12.32
N VAL A 240 -33.55 10.28 -11.63
CA VAL A 240 -33.07 10.22 -10.25
C VAL A 240 -34.16 9.60 -9.37
N PRO A 241 -33.84 8.70 -8.42
CA PRO A 241 -34.82 8.15 -7.50
C PRO A 241 -35.63 9.24 -6.78
N ASP A 242 -36.96 9.12 -6.80
CA ASP A 242 -37.87 10.15 -6.26
C ASP A 242 -37.58 10.47 -4.79
N VAL A 243 -37.11 9.49 -4.01
CA VAL A 243 -36.73 9.68 -2.60
C VAL A 243 -35.61 10.71 -2.43
N LEU A 244 -34.65 10.78 -3.36
CA LEU A 244 -33.55 11.76 -3.33
C LEU A 244 -34.02 13.18 -3.66
N LEU A 245 -35.21 13.33 -4.23
CA LEU A 245 -35.84 14.63 -4.53
C LEU A 245 -36.89 15.04 -3.48
N SER A 246 -37.15 14.18 -2.49
CA SER A 246 -38.26 14.37 -1.53
C SER A 246 -38.01 15.43 -0.45
N GLY A 247 -36.75 15.78 -0.19
CA GLY A 247 -36.34 16.65 0.92
C GLY A 247 -36.40 15.99 2.30
N ASP A 248 -36.79 14.71 2.38
CA ASP A 248 -36.85 13.94 3.63
C ASP A 248 -35.50 13.29 3.92
N HIS A 249 -34.67 13.98 4.71
CA HIS A 249 -33.31 13.53 5.04
C HIS A 249 -33.26 12.11 5.61
N GLY A 250 -34.19 11.75 6.50
CA GLY A 250 -34.22 10.42 7.10
C GLY A 250 -34.52 9.31 6.08
N LYS A 251 -35.43 9.57 5.12
CA LYS A 251 -35.67 8.62 4.02
C LYS A 251 -34.49 8.55 3.05
N VAL A 252 -33.83 9.67 2.78
CA VAL A 252 -32.64 9.72 1.93
C VAL A 252 -31.51 8.90 2.56
N ASP A 253 -31.21 9.11 3.84
CA ASP A 253 -30.13 8.40 4.52
C ASP A 253 -30.40 6.88 4.57
N ARG A 254 -31.65 6.48 4.85
CA ARG A 254 -32.05 5.06 4.79
C ARG A 254 -31.88 4.49 3.38
N PHE A 255 -32.35 5.20 2.36
CA PHE A 255 -32.23 4.76 0.97
C PHE A 255 -30.76 4.57 0.58
N ARG A 256 -29.89 5.52 0.92
CA ARG A 256 -28.44 5.43 0.67
C ARG A 256 -27.83 4.22 1.37
N ARG A 257 -28.20 3.96 2.62
CA ARG A 257 -27.74 2.79 3.39
C ARG A 257 -28.19 1.47 2.75
N ASP A 258 -29.45 1.37 2.33
CA ASP A 258 -29.99 0.20 1.63
C ASP A 258 -29.29 -0.04 0.29
N GLU A 259 -29.02 1.03 -0.46
CA GLU A 259 -28.31 0.95 -1.74
C GLU A 259 -26.84 0.53 -1.55
N ALA A 260 -26.17 1.06 -0.54
CA ALA A 260 -24.81 0.66 -0.17
C ALA A 260 -24.74 -0.84 0.14
N LEU A 261 -25.67 -1.37 0.94
CA LEU A 261 -25.76 -2.81 1.23
C LEU A 261 -25.99 -3.64 -0.04
N SER A 262 -26.95 -3.23 -0.87
CA SER A 262 -27.32 -3.95 -2.10
C SER A 262 -26.17 -3.98 -3.11
N LYS A 263 -25.51 -2.84 -3.32
CA LYS A 263 -24.33 -2.72 -4.20
C LYS A 263 -23.15 -3.52 -3.67
N THR A 264 -22.96 -3.56 -2.35
CA THR A 264 -21.89 -4.33 -1.73
C THR A 264 -22.14 -5.84 -1.87
N ASP A 265 -23.37 -6.33 -1.67
CA ASP A 265 -23.72 -7.74 -1.96
C ASP A 265 -23.47 -8.12 -3.43
N GLU A 266 -23.79 -7.22 -4.36
CA GLU A 266 -23.60 -7.47 -5.80
C GLU A 266 -22.11 -7.54 -6.19
N LEU A 267 -21.28 -6.61 -5.70
CA LEU A 267 -19.91 -6.42 -6.20
C LEU A 267 -18.82 -6.96 -5.29
N ARG A 268 -19.05 -6.94 -3.97
CA ARG A 268 -18.08 -7.30 -2.92
C ARG A 268 -18.78 -8.02 -1.76
N PRO A 269 -19.40 -9.19 -2.02
CA PRO A 269 -20.09 -9.96 -0.99
C PRO A 269 -19.17 -10.36 0.18
N ASP A 270 -17.86 -10.43 -0.04
CA ASP A 270 -16.84 -10.62 0.99
C ASP A 270 -16.87 -9.52 2.07
N LEU A 271 -17.19 -8.26 1.70
CA LEU A 271 -17.37 -7.20 2.68
C LEU A 271 -18.64 -7.38 3.50
N ILE A 272 -19.71 -7.94 2.92
CA ILE A 272 -20.92 -8.30 3.68
C ILE A 272 -20.60 -9.40 4.68
N GLU A 273 -19.85 -10.43 4.28
CA GLU A 273 -19.39 -11.51 5.16
C GLU A 273 -18.52 -11.01 6.32
N ALA A 274 -17.78 -9.92 6.12
CA ALA A 274 -16.93 -9.33 7.15
C ALA A 274 -17.69 -8.44 8.15
N LEU A 275 -18.94 -8.04 7.88
CA LEU A 275 -19.70 -7.15 8.76
C LEU A 275 -19.88 -7.76 10.15
N ASP A 276 -19.69 -6.95 11.19
CA ASP A 276 -20.11 -7.27 12.56
C ASP A 276 -21.62 -7.09 12.68
N CYS A 277 -22.32 -8.23 12.80
CA CYS A 277 -23.76 -8.24 12.97
C CYS A 277 -24.20 -7.44 14.19
N THR A 278 -23.43 -7.31 15.27
CA THR A 278 -23.86 -6.60 16.48
C THR A 278 -24.07 -5.10 16.25
N GLN A 279 -23.42 -4.53 15.25
CA GLN A 279 -23.54 -3.12 14.87
C GLN A 279 -24.63 -2.86 13.83
N LEU A 280 -25.29 -3.91 13.31
CA LEU A 280 -26.37 -3.78 12.33
C LEU A 280 -27.70 -3.44 13.02
N ASP A 281 -28.32 -2.35 12.57
CA ASP A 281 -29.65 -1.97 13.00
C ASP A 281 -30.74 -2.92 12.44
N LYS A 282 -31.99 -2.73 12.87
CA LYS A 282 -33.11 -3.58 12.45
C LYS A 282 -33.39 -3.50 10.94
N ALA A 283 -33.16 -2.35 10.32
CA ALA A 283 -33.41 -2.13 8.90
C ALA A 283 -32.29 -2.76 8.04
N ASP A 284 -31.02 -2.60 8.43
CA ASP A 284 -29.87 -3.24 7.79
C ASP A 284 -30.03 -4.77 7.78
N ARG A 285 -30.40 -5.36 8.92
CA ARG A 285 -30.68 -6.80 9.01
C ARG A 285 -31.81 -7.22 8.10
N LYS A 286 -32.90 -6.45 8.04
CA LYS A 286 -34.04 -6.74 7.16
C LYS A 286 -33.63 -6.70 5.70
N THR A 287 -32.84 -5.71 5.30
CA THR A 287 -32.32 -5.57 3.93
C THR A 287 -31.43 -6.75 3.58
N LEU A 288 -30.45 -7.08 4.41
CA LEU A 288 -29.57 -8.25 4.21
C LEU A 288 -30.36 -9.56 4.13
N MET A 289 -31.36 -9.77 5.00
CA MET A 289 -32.23 -10.94 4.93
C MET A 289 -33.01 -11.02 3.61
N SER A 290 -33.45 -9.88 3.07
CA SER A 290 -34.13 -9.83 1.77
C SER A 290 -33.20 -10.11 0.60
N LEU A 291 -31.90 -9.82 0.75
CA LEU A 291 -30.83 -10.16 -0.18
C LEU A 291 -30.33 -11.61 -0.03
N GLY A 292 -30.92 -12.40 0.88
CA GLY A 292 -30.59 -13.81 1.06
C GLY A 292 -29.51 -14.11 2.10
N TRP A 293 -29.17 -13.14 2.96
CA TRP A 293 -28.19 -13.33 4.03
C TRP A 293 -28.85 -13.73 5.36
N GLU A 294 -28.22 -14.65 6.08
CA GLU A 294 -28.51 -14.93 7.47
C GLU A 294 -27.63 -14.04 8.37
N VAL A 295 -28.25 -13.30 9.29
CA VAL A 295 -27.59 -12.31 10.18
C VAL A 295 -27.84 -12.58 11.66
N SER A 296 -28.07 -13.85 12.01
CA SER A 296 -28.31 -14.34 13.38
C SER A 296 -27.02 -14.55 14.16
N GLY A 297 -25.91 -14.86 13.46
CA GLY A 297 -24.58 -15.04 14.02
C GLY A 297 -23.77 -13.75 14.16
N PRO A 298 -22.47 -13.84 14.52
CA PRO A 298 -21.59 -12.69 14.65
C PRO A 298 -21.31 -11.97 13.32
N HIS A 299 -21.37 -12.71 12.21
CA HIS A 299 -21.16 -12.21 10.85
C HIS A 299 -22.25 -12.73 9.90
N PRO A 300 -22.63 -11.99 8.84
CA PRO A 300 -23.57 -12.47 7.84
C PRO A 300 -23.07 -13.75 7.13
N ARG A 301 -23.99 -14.65 6.81
CA ARG A 301 -23.72 -15.84 5.99
C ARG A 301 -24.71 -15.95 4.84
N LYS A 302 -24.23 -16.21 3.63
CA LYS A 302 -25.12 -16.38 2.47
C LYS A 302 -25.91 -17.67 2.64
N ARG A 303 -27.23 -17.62 2.52
CA ARG A 303 -28.05 -18.84 2.55
C ARG A 303 -27.71 -19.65 1.31
N GLU A 304 -27.17 -20.85 1.49
CA GLU A 304 -27.02 -21.79 0.38
C GLU A 304 -28.41 -22.02 -0.22
N SER A 305 -28.57 -21.70 -1.50
CA SER A 305 -29.68 -22.23 -2.27
C SER A 305 -29.57 -23.75 -2.20
N LEU A 306 -30.54 -24.41 -1.55
CA LEU A 306 -30.73 -25.85 -1.67
C LEU A 306 -30.73 -26.18 -3.16
N ASN A 307 -29.60 -26.68 -3.68
CA ASN A 307 -29.55 -27.30 -4.99
C ASN A 307 -30.51 -28.48 -4.92
N LEU A 308 -31.71 -28.34 -5.48
CA LEU A 308 -32.52 -29.50 -5.82
C LEU A 308 -31.65 -30.37 -6.74
N PRO A 309 -31.46 -31.67 -6.45
CA PRO A 309 -30.68 -32.53 -7.32
C PRO A 309 -31.32 -32.49 -8.71
N THR A 310 -30.55 -32.04 -9.70
CA THR A 310 -30.86 -32.20 -11.11
C THR A 310 -31.21 -33.66 -11.36
N LEU A 311 -32.47 -33.93 -11.70
CA LEU A 311 -32.91 -35.23 -12.18
C LEU A 311 -32.05 -35.61 -13.38
N THR A 312 -31.10 -36.52 -13.17
CA THR A 312 -30.35 -37.16 -14.24
C THR A 312 -31.34 -37.95 -15.09
N HIS A 313 -31.61 -37.47 -16.30
CA HIS A 313 -32.28 -38.26 -17.32
C HIS A 313 -31.39 -39.47 -17.68
N PRO A 314 -31.90 -40.70 -17.68
CA PRO A 314 -31.14 -41.86 -18.13
C PRO A 314 -30.89 -41.77 -19.64
N SER A 315 -29.63 -41.93 -20.04
CA SER A 315 -29.21 -42.04 -21.44
C SER A 315 -29.97 -43.17 -22.16
N PRO A 316 -30.38 -42.98 -23.43
CA PRO A 316 -31.01 -44.06 -24.18
C PRO A 316 -29.97 -45.13 -24.52
N SER A 317 -30.32 -46.39 -24.26
CA SER A 317 -29.64 -47.57 -24.74
C SER A 317 -29.59 -47.57 -26.26
N VAL A 318 -28.41 -47.76 -26.83
CA VAL A 318 -28.20 -48.04 -28.25
C VAL A 318 -28.33 -49.55 -28.44
N ASP A 319 -29.41 -49.97 -29.09
CA ASP A 319 -29.50 -51.24 -29.82
C ASP A 319 -29.39 -50.94 -31.33
#